data_AF-A0A2W4P9E6-F1
#
_entry.id   AF-A0A2W4P9E6-F1
#
_cell.length_a   1.000
_cell.length_b   1.000
_cell.length_c   1.000
_cell.angle_alpha   90.00
_cell.angle_beta   90.00
_cell.angle_gamma   90.00
#
_symmetry.space_group_name_H-M   'P 1'
#
loop_
_entity.id
_entity.type
_entity.pdbx_description
1 polymer ?
#
loop_
_entity_poly.entity_id
_entity_poly.type
_entity_poly.pdbx_seq_one_letter_code
_entity_poly.pdbx_strand_id
1 'polypeptide(L)'
;MSPGTGDDYPLIILDRASPDYNGHPVEYRMWRAVLNKNTNPWTITNQGGGVGVYANDGRILDDIQTQSGLVPRALGQAEIYGQNTGSGCSYTVGMIRPIDIQRGRIDHAVRVAIGYPHPTRWFWPALRTETWNQPPNNNMAPMGARIFIDHSVDIVALQNAVAARLSDPKNKAFAKMLVKAMQEYGFIALDGASKNNVYLEGRNTADWVSLIGPRNAWGTYDDIGRAIEAELDYTKLRVAHPSVFDNYAR
;
A
#
# COMPACT_ATOMS: atom_id res chain seq x y z
N MET A 1 6.29 -15.50 19.02
CA MET A 1 5.64 -15.08 17.76
C MET A 1 5.60 -13.57 17.77
N SER A 2 5.99 -12.92 16.67
CA SER A 2 6.20 -11.47 16.59
C SER A 2 4.96 -10.76 16.03
N PRO A 3 4.71 -9.49 16.38
CA PRO A 3 3.62 -8.72 15.77
C PRO A 3 3.78 -8.65 14.24
N GLY A 4 2.73 -8.99 13.48
CA GLY A 4 2.69 -8.80 12.02
C GLY A 4 3.04 -10.00 11.14
N THR A 5 3.06 -11.24 11.67
CA THR A 5 3.42 -12.44 10.91
C THR A 5 2.25 -13.18 10.23
N GLY A 6 1.08 -12.54 10.10
CA GLY A 6 0.07 -12.97 9.11
C GLY A 6 -1.16 -13.73 9.61
N ASP A 7 -1.46 -13.74 10.92
CA ASP A 7 -2.74 -14.28 11.45
C ASP A 7 -3.56 -13.22 12.26
N ASP A 8 -3.15 -11.94 12.22
CA ASP A 8 -3.66 -10.90 13.12
C ASP A 8 -4.32 -9.71 12.40
N TYR A 9 -5.28 -9.06 13.08
CA TYR A 9 -5.79 -7.74 12.73
C TYR A 9 -4.92 -6.64 13.38
N PRO A 10 -4.01 -5.97 12.65
CA PRO A 10 -3.26 -4.86 13.22
C PRO A 10 -4.21 -3.66 13.45
N LEU A 11 -4.30 -3.21 14.70
CA LEU A 11 -4.76 -1.86 15.00
C LEU A 11 -3.58 -0.92 14.81
N ILE A 12 -3.75 0.13 14.00
CA ILE A 12 -2.76 1.18 13.78
C ILE A 12 -3.27 2.43 14.48
N ILE A 13 -2.53 2.91 15.46
CA ILE A 13 -2.79 4.19 16.13
C ILE A 13 -1.72 5.18 15.68
N LEU A 14 -2.17 6.29 15.07
CA LEU A 14 -1.33 7.43 14.73
C LEU A 14 -1.51 8.49 15.83
N ASP A 15 -0.62 8.50 16.83
CA ASP A 15 -0.70 9.46 17.94
C ASP A 15 0.12 10.72 17.63
N ARG A 16 -0.53 11.85 17.36
CA ARG A 16 0.13 13.14 17.11
C ARG A 16 0.71 13.79 18.38
N ALA A 17 0.37 13.31 19.57
CA ALA A 17 0.73 13.90 20.85
C ALA A 17 1.79 13.09 21.63
N SER A 18 2.28 11.98 21.06
CA SER A 18 3.24 11.12 21.76
C SER A 18 4.54 11.89 22.10
N PRO A 19 5.08 11.74 23.32
CA PRO A 19 6.36 12.36 23.72
C PRO A 19 7.58 11.66 23.09
N ASP A 20 7.42 10.45 22.54
CA ASP A 20 8.48 9.70 21.86
C ASP A 20 8.72 10.19 20.41
N TYR A 21 8.03 11.26 20.01
CA TYR A 21 7.56 11.46 18.63
C TYR A 21 8.19 12.63 17.87
N ASN A 22 8.67 13.70 18.52
CA ASN A 22 9.20 14.90 17.85
C ASN A 22 8.47 15.33 16.53
N GLY A 23 7.15 15.13 16.43
CA GLY A 23 6.33 15.40 15.24
C GLY A 23 6.20 14.30 14.15
N HIS A 24 6.72 13.07 14.32
CA HIS A 24 6.73 12.01 13.29
C HIS A 24 5.76 10.85 13.51
N PRO A 25 4.93 10.41 12.53
CA PRO A 25 4.00 9.28 12.67
C PRO A 25 4.66 8.04 13.26
N VAL A 26 4.13 7.57 14.38
CA VAL A 26 4.47 6.31 15.05
C VAL A 26 3.35 5.33 14.77
N GLU A 27 3.70 4.10 14.41
CA GLU A 27 2.75 3.01 14.29
C GLU A 27 2.85 2.13 15.53
N TYR A 28 1.81 2.14 16.36
CA TYR A 28 1.68 1.14 17.41
C TYR A 28 0.96 -0.08 16.85
N ARG A 29 1.66 -1.22 16.75
CA ARG A 29 1.09 -2.50 16.31
C ARG A 29 0.76 -3.35 17.54
N MET A 30 -0.47 -3.82 17.64
CA MET A 30 -0.91 -4.76 18.70
C MET A 30 -1.09 -6.18 18.14
N TRP A 31 -0.61 -7.18 18.89
CA TRP A 31 -0.79 -8.61 18.63
C TRP A 31 -2.01 -9.15 19.39
N ARG A 32 -2.91 -9.89 18.71
CA ARG A 32 -4.17 -10.43 19.25
C ARG A 32 -4.98 -9.38 20.02
N ALA A 33 -5.20 -8.22 19.40
CA ALA A 33 -5.96 -7.14 20.01
C ALA A 33 -7.45 -7.50 20.12
N VAL A 34 -8.04 -7.32 21.30
CA VAL A 34 -9.47 -7.52 21.57
C VAL A 34 -10.04 -6.24 22.14
N LEU A 35 -11.04 -5.67 21.45
CA LEU A 35 -11.82 -4.54 21.95
C LEU A 35 -12.93 -5.06 22.87
N ASN A 36 -12.90 -4.67 24.14
CA ASN A 36 -13.97 -4.91 25.10
C ASN A 36 -14.86 -3.66 25.18
N LYS A 37 -16.08 -3.78 24.64
CA LYS A 37 -17.08 -2.69 24.65
C LYS A 37 -17.94 -2.67 25.93
N ASN A 38 -17.75 -3.63 26.84
CA ASN A 38 -18.53 -3.74 28.08
C ASN A 38 -17.94 -2.91 29.24
N THR A 39 -16.82 -2.23 29.00
CA THR A 39 -16.18 -1.30 29.95
C THR A 39 -16.50 0.15 29.58
N ASN A 40 -16.40 1.09 30.53
CA ASN A 40 -16.47 2.53 30.24
C ASN A 40 -15.32 3.26 30.94
N PRO A 41 -14.31 3.78 30.21
CA PRO A 41 -14.19 3.76 28.75
C PRO A 41 -13.98 2.33 28.21
N TRP A 42 -14.28 2.11 26.93
CA TRP A 42 -13.95 0.85 26.25
C TRP A 42 -12.46 0.53 26.43
N THR A 43 -12.14 -0.74 26.65
CA THR A 43 -10.76 -1.19 26.86
C THR A 43 -10.29 -2.06 25.71
N ILE A 44 -9.01 -1.98 25.39
CA ILE A 44 -8.34 -2.87 24.43
C ILE A 44 -7.35 -3.71 25.20
N THR A 45 -7.40 -5.04 25.01
CA THR A 45 -6.37 -5.96 25.49
C THR A 45 -5.59 -6.51 24.32
N ASN A 46 -4.32 -6.82 24.52
CA ASN A 46 -3.44 -7.44 23.54
C ASN A 46 -2.51 -8.42 24.25
N GLN A 47 -1.98 -9.40 23.52
CA GLN A 47 -1.02 -10.36 24.07
C GLN A 47 0.44 -9.96 23.76
N GLY A 48 0.64 -8.84 23.07
CA GLY A 48 1.94 -8.28 22.71
C GLY A 48 1.78 -7.03 21.86
N GLY A 49 2.82 -6.22 21.75
CA GLY A 49 2.80 -5.01 20.93
C GLY A 49 4.19 -4.59 20.50
N GLY A 50 4.27 -3.80 19.45
CA GLY A 50 5.51 -3.21 18.97
C GLY A 50 5.27 -1.75 18.60
N VAL A 51 6.16 -0.86 19.06
CA VAL A 51 6.22 0.53 18.61
C VAL A 51 7.14 0.56 17.40
N GLY A 52 6.59 0.81 16.22
CA GLY A 52 7.38 1.16 15.05
C GLY A 52 7.75 2.64 15.14
N VAL A 53 8.99 2.92 15.54
CA VAL A 53 9.58 4.26 15.38
C VAL A 53 10.17 4.32 13.98
N TYR A 54 9.58 5.13 13.12
CA TYR A 54 10.11 5.36 11.79
C TYR A 54 11.23 6.40 11.90
N ALA A 55 12.48 5.97 11.69
CA ALA A 55 13.62 6.89 11.59
C ALA A 55 13.44 7.75 10.34
N ASN A 56 12.90 8.96 10.53
CA ASN A 56 12.52 9.91 9.48
C ASN A 56 13.51 11.08 9.34
N ASP A 57 14.69 11.01 9.95
CA ASP A 57 15.69 12.08 9.92
C ASP A 57 16.54 12.09 8.62
N GLY A 58 16.31 11.14 7.70
CA GLY A 58 16.98 11.08 6.42
C GLY A 58 18.48 10.79 6.49
N ARG A 59 19.02 10.44 7.68
CA ARG A 59 20.45 10.14 7.84
C ARG A 59 20.78 8.73 7.38
N ILE A 60 21.91 8.57 6.70
CA ILE A 60 22.46 7.25 6.38
C ILE A 60 22.96 6.63 7.71
N LEU A 61 22.42 5.47 8.07
CA LEU A 61 22.69 4.79 9.34
C LEU A 61 23.95 3.91 9.22
N ASP A 62 25.10 4.55 9.05
CA ASP A 62 26.41 3.90 8.87
C ASP A 62 27.02 3.46 10.21
N ASP A 63 26.42 3.92 11.31
CA ASP A 63 26.87 3.79 12.69
C ASP A 63 26.21 2.63 13.44
N ILE A 64 25.25 1.92 12.83
CA ILE A 64 24.59 0.76 13.42
C ILE A 64 25.32 -0.52 13.03
N GLN A 65 25.86 -1.23 14.02
CA GLN A 65 26.53 -2.51 13.84
C GLN A 65 25.55 -3.54 13.25
N THR A 66 25.79 -3.98 12.01
CA THR A 66 24.96 -5.00 11.35
C THR A 66 25.17 -6.38 11.97
N GLN A 67 24.13 -7.21 12.01
CA GLN A 67 24.30 -8.63 12.32
C GLN A 67 25.17 -9.30 11.25
N SER A 68 26.06 -10.19 11.67
CA SER A 68 26.98 -10.91 10.77
C SER A 68 26.22 -11.65 9.66
N GLY A 69 26.62 -11.43 8.40
CA GLY A 69 26.04 -12.08 7.22
C GLY A 69 24.96 -11.26 6.48
N LEU A 70 24.63 -10.05 6.92
CA LEU A 70 23.70 -9.16 6.23
C LEU A 70 24.44 -8.02 5.52
N VAL A 71 24.09 -7.77 4.26
CA VAL A 71 24.60 -6.65 3.43
C VAL A 71 24.31 -5.31 4.15
N PRO A 72 25.22 -4.31 4.14
CA PRO A 72 24.92 -2.97 4.66
C PRO A 72 23.63 -2.43 4.03
N ARG A 73 22.57 -2.29 4.83
CA ARG A 73 21.23 -1.93 4.35
C ARG A 73 21.04 -0.43 4.50
N ALA A 74 20.82 0.25 3.37
CA ALA A 74 20.61 1.69 3.32
C ALA A 74 19.35 2.12 4.12
N LEU A 75 19.48 3.27 4.80
CA LEU A 75 18.45 4.22 5.21
C LEU A 75 17.18 3.67 5.91
N GLY A 76 17.12 3.84 7.23
CA GLY A 76 15.86 3.95 8.00
C GLY A 76 15.03 2.68 8.18
N GLN A 77 15.65 1.53 8.49
CA GLN A 77 14.88 0.31 8.80
C GLN A 77 14.26 0.37 10.21
N ALA A 78 12.94 0.51 10.28
CA ALA A 78 12.14 0.02 11.40
C ALA A 78 11.83 -1.48 11.18
N GLU A 79 12.78 -2.37 11.48
CA GLU A 79 12.49 -3.80 11.50
C GLU A 79 11.72 -4.17 12.78
N ILE A 80 10.41 -4.33 12.66
CA ILE A 80 9.68 -5.31 13.48
C ILE A 80 9.44 -6.48 12.53
N TYR A 81 9.62 -7.72 13.02
CA TYR A 81 9.52 -8.99 12.27
C TYR A 81 8.20 -9.13 11.46
N GLY A 82 8.14 -8.45 10.32
CA GLY A 82 6.99 -8.24 9.43
C GLY A 82 7.38 -7.16 8.43
N GLN A 83 7.66 -7.55 7.18
CA GLN A 83 8.31 -6.73 6.16
C GLN A 83 7.55 -5.40 5.91
N ASN A 84 8.26 -4.27 6.05
CA ASN A 84 7.74 -2.97 5.62
C ASN A 84 7.79 -2.86 4.09
N THR A 85 6.99 -1.95 3.53
CA THR A 85 7.07 -1.60 2.10
C THR A 85 8.42 -0.94 1.79
N GLY A 86 8.82 -0.91 0.52
CA GLY A 86 10.05 -0.21 0.15
C GLY A 86 9.98 1.31 0.34
N SER A 87 8.79 1.89 0.45
CA SER A 87 8.61 3.30 0.85
C SER A 87 8.67 3.54 2.36
N GLY A 88 8.83 2.49 3.17
CA GLY A 88 8.82 2.55 4.64
C GLY A 88 7.43 2.52 5.27
N CYS A 89 6.34 2.55 4.49
CA CYS A 89 4.98 2.38 5.00
C CYS A 89 4.72 0.96 5.54
N SER A 90 3.71 0.85 6.42
CA SER A 90 3.10 -0.42 6.82
C SER A 90 2.46 -1.14 5.61
N TYR A 91 2.51 -2.47 5.61
CA TYR A 91 1.99 -3.28 4.50
C TYR A 91 0.48 -3.08 4.27
N THR A 92 -0.25 -2.71 5.32
CA THR A 92 -1.70 -2.52 5.29
C THR A 92 -2.14 -1.23 4.62
N VAL A 93 -1.23 -0.26 4.42
CA VAL A 93 -1.56 1.00 3.75
C VAL A 93 -2.01 0.69 2.33
N GLY A 94 -3.26 1.01 2.01
CA GLY A 94 -3.86 0.81 0.69
C GLY A 94 -4.02 -0.65 0.25
N MET A 95 -3.90 -1.62 1.17
CA MET A 95 -4.10 -3.04 0.88
C MET A 95 -5.57 -3.34 0.59
N ILE A 96 -5.86 -4.09 -0.47
CA ILE A 96 -7.21 -4.59 -0.77
C ILE A 96 -7.51 -5.80 0.12
N ARG A 97 -8.69 -5.83 0.72
CA ARG A 97 -9.10 -6.84 1.71
C ARG A 97 -10.38 -7.56 1.31
N PRO A 98 -10.64 -8.76 1.85
CA PRO A 98 -11.89 -9.50 1.59
C PRO A 98 -13.16 -8.69 1.78
N ILE A 99 -13.18 -7.83 2.81
CA ILE A 99 -14.33 -7.01 3.15
C ILE A 99 -14.70 -6.00 2.05
N ASP A 100 -13.73 -5.55 1.25
CA ASP A 100 -13.99 -4.64 0.12
C ASP A 100 -14.79 -5.38 -0.97
N ILE A 101 -14.41 -6.63 -1.24
CA ILE A 101 -15.09 -7.47 -2.23
C ILE A 101 -16.49 -7.85 -1.76
N GLN A 102 -16.63 -8.23 -0.50
CA GLN A 102 -17.91 -8.59 0.11
C GLN A 102 -18.90 -7.41 0.12
N ARG A 103 -18.39 -6.18 0.27
CA ARG A 103 -19.20 -4.95 0.18
C ARG A 103 -19.47 -4.52 -1.26
N GLY A 104 -18.79 -5.12 -2.24
CA GLY A 104 -18.89 -4.75 -3.65
C GLY A 104 -18.25 -3.41 -3.99
N ARG A 105 -17.34 -2.88 -3.14
CA ARG A 105 -16.66 -1.60 -3.36
C ARG A 105 -15.35 -1.51 -2.59
N ILE A 106 -14.37 -0.83 -3.19
CA ILE A 106 -13.08 -0.48 -2.58
C ILE A 106 -13.14 1.03 -2.29
N ASP A 107 -13.34 1.39 -1.02
CA ASP A 107 -13.54 2.79 -0.58
C ASP A 107 -12.25 3.43 -0.05
N HIS A 108 -11.13 3.13 -0.70
CA HIS A 108 -9.82 3.66 -0.33
C HIS A 108 -8.89 3.65 -1.53
N ALA A 109 -7.79 4.40 -1.41
CA ALA A 109 -6.75 4.35 -2.40
C ALA A 109 -5.95 3.06 -2.30
N VAL A 110 -5.55 2.51 -3.44
CA VAL A 110 -4.94 1.19 -3.52
C VAL A 110 -3.42 1.31 -3.61
N ARG A 111 -2.70 0.52 -2.83
CA ARG A 111 -1.25 0.44 -2.89
C ARG A 111 -0.79 -0.20 -4.20
N VAL A 112 0.22 0.40 -4.81
CA VAL A 112 0.84 -0.11 -6.03
C VAL A 112 2.37 -0.12 -5.93
N ALA A 113 2.99 -1.14 -6.52
CA ALA A 113 4.41 -1.13 -6.85
C ALA A 113 4.60 -0.56 -8.26
N ILE A 114 5.59 0.30 -8.45
CA ILE A 114 5.86 0.97 -9.73
C ILE A 114 7.21 0.57 -10.33
N GLY A 115 7.27 0.60 -11.66
CA GLY A 115 8.47 0.27 -12.43
C GLY A 115 9.70 1.15 -12.20
N TYR A 116 9.50 2.43 -11.93
CA TYR A 116 10.58 3.43 -11.94
C TYR A 116 10.35 4.51 -10.86
N PRO A 117 10.59 4.18 -9.59
CA PRO A 117 10.49 5.12 -8.49
C PRO A 117 11.60 6.19 -8.54
N HIS A 118 11.26 7.43 -8.19
CA HIS A 118 12.23 8.53 -8.16
C HIS A 118 13.23 8.33 -7.00
N PRO A 119 14.56 8.39 -7.26
CA PRO A 119 15.57 7.98 -6.29
C PRO A 119 15.73 8.91 -5.07
N THR A 120 15.22 10.14 -5.15
CA THR A 120 15.42 11.15 -4.09
C THR A 120 14.17 11.95 -3.74
N ARG A 121 12.99 11.58 -4.25
CA ARG A 121 11.73 12.31 -4.00
C ARG A 121 10.66 11.34 -3.53
N TRP A 122 9.96 11.71 -2.48
CA TRP A 122 8.81 11.00 -1.97
C TRP A 122 7.81 11.99 -1.35
N PHE A 123 6.56 11.58 -1.21
CA PHE A 123 5.48 12.32 -0.59
C PHE A 123 4.82 11.49 0.50
N TRP A 124 4.17 12.15 1.46
CA TRP A 124 3.38 11.44 2.44
C TRP A 124 2.26 10.62 1.75
N PRO A 125 2.01 9.34 2.12
CA PRO A 125 2.48 8.68 3.34
C PRO A 125 3.84 7.98 3.24
N ALA A 126 4.48 7.95 2.08
CA ALA A 126 5.83 7.39 1.98
C ALA A 126 6.80 8.14 2.90
N LEU A 127 7.71 7.38 3.49
CA LEU A 127 8.70 7.88 4.44
C LEU A 127 10.09 7.95 3.81
N ARG A 128 10.31 7.17 2.75
CA ARG A 128 11.53 7.15 1.94
C ARG A 128 11.22 6.74 0.51
N THR A 129 12.24 6.82 -0.32
CA THR A 129 12.26 6.18 -1.64
C THR A 129 12.61 4.70 -1.55
N GLU A 130 12.10 3.90 -2.49
CA GLU A 130 12.66 2.60 -2.88
C GLU A 130 13.33 2.82 -4.23
N THR A 131 14.62 2.52 -4.39
CA THR A 131 15.33 2.78 -5.65
C THR A 131 16.41 1.75 -5.94
N TRP A 132 16.78 1.64 -7.23
CA TRP A 132 17.77 0.70 -7.75
C TRP A 132 19.06 1.37 -8.23
N ASN A 133 19.58 2.38 -7.53
CA ASN A 133 20.80 3.12 -7.94
C ASN A 133 20.73 3.65 -9.38
N GLN A 134 19.56 4.12 -9.83
CA GLN A 134 19.41 4.74 -11.16
C GLN A 134 19.48 6.27 -11.07
N PRO A 135 20.07 6.95 -12.07
CA PRO A 135 20.05 8.41 -12.13
C PRO A 135 18.62 8.96 -12.18
N PRO A 136 18.28 10.01 -11.41
CA PRO A 136 16.95 10.61 -11.44
C PRO A 136 16.62 11.14 -12.84
N ASN A 137 15.38 10.95 -13.27
CA ASN A 137 14.82 11.65 -14.42
C ASN A 137 13.38 12.11 -14.14
N ASN A 138 12.90 13.08 -14.92
CA ASN A 138 11.58 13.71 -14.71
C ASN A 138 10.39 12.78 -14.98
N ASN A 139 10.61 11.61 -15.56
CA ASN A 139 9.57 10.61 -15.84
C ASN A 139 9.43 9.58 -14.71
N MET A 140 10.27 9.65 -13.67
CA MET A 140 10.18 8.77 -12.50
C MET A 140 9.14 9.29 -11.51
N ALA A 141 8.25 8.40 -11.06
CA ALA A 141 7.24 8.75 -10.08
C ALA A 141 7.81 8.68 -8.65
N PRO A 142 7.62 9.70 -7.81
CA PRO A 142 8.06 9.65 -6.41
C PRO A 142 7.24 8.64 -5.61
N MET A 143 7.87 8.00 -4.61
CA MET A 143 7.12 7.20 -3.63
C MET A 143 6.08 8.07 -2.92
N GLY A 144 4.95 7.48 -2.54
CA GLY A 144 3.79 8.14 -1.95
C GLY A 144 2.93 8.94 -2.94
N ALA A 145 3.35 9.09 -4.20
CA ALA A 145 2.55 9.76 -5.22
C ALA A 145 1.17 9.13 -5.35
N ARG A 146 0.14 10.00 -5.44
CA ARG A 146 -1.22 9.57 -5.76
C ARG A 146 -1.46 9.62 -7.25
N ILE A 147 -1.75 8.47 -7.83
CA ILE A 147 -1.98 8.30 -9.27
C ILE A 147 -3.45 7.93 -9.48
N PHE A 148 -4.21 8.67 -10.26
CA PHE A 148 -5.62 8.40 -10.46
C PHE A 148 -6.02 8.56 -11.93
N ILE A 149 -7.12 7.92 -12.30
CA ILE A 149 -7.74 8.13 -13.62
C ILE A 149 -8.39 9.51 -13.60
N ASP A 150 -8.14 10.30 -14.64
CA ASP A 150 -8.76 11.62 -14.83
C ASP A 150 -10.29 11.50 -14.75
N HIS A 151 -10.94 12.38 -13.99
CA HIS A 151 -12.39 12.37 -13.80
C HIS A 151 -13.19 12.70 -15.09
N SER A 152 -12.53 13.17 -16.14
CA SER A 152 -13.14 13.32 -17.47
C SER A 152 -13.39 11.98 -18.18
N VAL A 153 -12.78 10.88 -17.72
CA VAL A 153 -12.99 9.55 -18.27
C VAL A 153 -14.36 9.02 -17.85
N ASP A 154 -15.15 8.55 -18.82
CA ASP A 154 -16.35 7.76 -18.54
C ASP A 154 -15.96 6.42 -17.93
N ILE A 155 -16.07 6.37 -16.60
CA ILE A 155 -15.63 5.21 -15.83
C ILE A 155 -16.51 3.99 -16.08
N VAL A 156 -17.79 4.18 -16.39
CA VAL A 156 -18.72 3.07 -16.64
C VAL A 156 -18.38 2.41 -17.97
N ALA A 157 -18.06 3.21 -18.99
CA ALA A 157 -17.58 2.71 -20.28
C ALA A 157 -16.26 1.91 -20.09
N LEU A 158 -15.29 2.49 -19.37
CA LEU A 158 -14.00 1.82 -19.12
C LEU A 158 -14.19 0.50 -18.33
N GLN A 159 -15.01 0.51 -17.28
CA GLN A 159 -15.36 -0.69 -16.51
C GLN A 159 -15.95 -1.80 -17.38
N ASN A 160 -16.82 -1.46 -18.33
CA ASN A 160 -17.44 -2.42 -19.23
C ASN A 160 -16.43 -2.97 -20.24
N ALA A 161 -15.56 -2.11 -20.79
CA ALA A 161 -14.50 -2.52 -21.71
C ALA A 161 -13.49 -3.47 -21.04
N VAL A 162 -13.02 -3.13 -19.84
CA VAL A 162 -12.12 -3.99 -19.05
C VAL A 162 -12.79 -5.34 -18.74
N ALA A 163 -14.04 -5.32 -18.27
CA ALA A 163 -14.76 -6.55 -17.96
C ALA A 163 -15.02 -7.44 -19.19
N ALA A 164 -15.15 -6.87 -20.39
CA ALA A 164 -15.34 -7.63 -21.61
C ALA A 164 -14.11 -8.49 -21.98
N ARG A 165 -12.91 -8.14 -21.49
CA ARG A 165 -11.68 -8.91 -21.71
C ARG A 165 -11.50 -10.12 -20.79
N LEU A 166 -12.31 -10.20 -19.74
CA LEU A 166 -12.22 -11.27 -18.74
C LEU A 166 -13.29 -12.33 -19.02
N SER A 167 -13.05 -13.57 -18.60
CA SER A 167 -14.01 -14.67 -18.77
C SER A 167 -14.86 -14.88 -17.52
N ASP A 168 -14.22 -14.91 -16.34
CA ASP A 168 -14.87 -15.21 -15.07
C ASP A 168 -15.71 -14.03 -14.52
N PRO A 169 -16.97 -14.26 -14.10
CA PRO A 169 -17.84 -13.20 -13.57
C PRO A 169 -17.31 -12.51 -12.30
N LYS A 170 -16.60 -13.21 -11.42
CA LYS A 170 -16.03 -12.62 -10.20
C LYS A 170 -14.80 -11.78 -10.55
N ASN A 171 -13.97 -12.23 -11.50
CA ASN A 171 -12.86 -11.41 -12.00
C ASN A 171 -13.39 -10.12 -12.62
N LYS A 172 -14.47 -10.18 -13.41
CA LYS A 172 -15.15 -9.00 -13.98
C LYS A 172 -15.62 -8.04 -12.90
N ALA A 173 -16.30 -8.55 -11.86
CA ALA A 173 -16.78 -7.72 -10.76
C ALA A 173 -15.63 -7.01 -10.04
N PHE A 174 -14.55 -7.74 -9.74
CA PHE A 174 -13.36 -7.17 -9.13
C PHE A 174 -12.68 -6.11 -10.01
N ALA A 175 -12.52 -6.38 -11.31
CA ALA A 175 -11.93 -5.43 -12.23
C ALA A 175 -12.72 -4.11 -12.27
N LYS A 176 -14.07 -4.18 -12.27
CA LYS A 176 -14.92 -2.99 -12.20
C LYS A 176 -14.73 -2.23 -10.89
N MET A 177 -14.65 -2.93 -9.76
CA MET A 177 -14.38 -2.30 -8.46
C MET A 177 -13.03 -1.59 -8.44
N LEU A 178 -11.98 -2.25 -8.93
CA LEU A 178 -10.62 -1.70 -8.97
C LEU A 178 -10.55 -0.46 -9.87
N VAL A 179 -11.10 -0.53 -11.08
CA VAL A 179 -11.14 0.63 -12.02
C VAL A 179 -11.88 1.81 -11.39
N LYS A 180 -13.01 1.59 -10.72
CA LYS A 180 -13.71 2.65 -10.00
C LYS A 180 -12.85 3.28 -8.91
N ALA A 181 -12.20 2.45 -8.09
CA ALA A 181 -11.33 2.94 -7.03
C ALA A 181 -10.11 3.70 -7.57
N MET A 182 -9.58 3.30 -8.73
CA MET A 182 -8.52 4.03 -9.43
C MET A 182 -8.91 5.45 -9.82
N GLN A 183 -10.19 5.69 -10.13
CA GLN A 183 -10.68 7.05 -10.43
C GLN A 183 -11.06 7.80 -9.14
N GLU A 184 -11.81 7.18 -8.22
CA GLU A 184 -12.34 7.87 -7.04
C GLU A 184 -11.28 8.16 -5.96
N TYR A 185 -10.35 7.23 -5.75
CA TYR A 185 -9.38 7.31 -4.65
C TYR A 185 -7.92 7.25 -5.12
N GLY A 186 -7.69 6.69 -6.31
CA GLY A 186 -6.37 6.54 -6.91
C GLY A 186 -5.53 5.42 -6.30
N PHE A 187 -4.31 5.32 -6.82
CA PHE A 187 -3.24 4.49 -6.33
C PHE A 187 -2.23 5.28 -5.50
N ILE A 188 -1.52 4.59 -4.61
CA ILE A 188 -0.39 5.11 -3.84
C ILE A 188 0.85 4.31 -4.22
N ALA A 189 1.84 4.95 -4.82
CA ALA A 189 3.09 4.30 -5.18
C ALA A 189 3.93 4.03 -3.92
N LEU A 190 3.97 2.80 -3.39
CA LEU A 190 4.65 2.50 -2.12
C LEU A 190 5.78 1.46 -2.24
N ASP A 191 5.94 0.86 -3.42
CA ASP A 191 7.05 -0.03 -3.72
C ASP A 191 7.57 0.18 -5.14
N GLY A 192 8.78 -0.29 -5.38
CA GLY A 192 9.39 -0.51 -6.68
C GLY A 192 9.25 -1.98 -7.06
N ALA A 193 8.83 -2.26 -8.29
CA ALA A 193 8.90 -3.61 -8.84
C ALA A 193 9.24 -3.59 -10.34
N SER A 194 9.78 -4.68 -10.88
CA SER A 194 10.03 -4.79 -12.33
C SER A 194 8.76 -4.85 -13.18
N LYS A 195 7.60 -5.02 -12.54
CA LYS A 195 6.24 -4.94 -13.10
C LYS A 195 5.35 -4.24 -12.11
N ASN A 196 4.35 -3.50 -12.60
CA ASN A 196 3.41 -2.84 -11.71
C ASN A 196 2.53 -3.88 -10.99
N ASN A 197 2.44 -3.81 -9.67
CA ASN A 197 1.67 -4.77 -8.86
C ASN A 197 0.71 -4.05 -7.94
N VAL A 198 -0.51 -4.57 -7.79
CA VAL A 198 -1.43 -4.20 -6.70
C VAL A 198 -1.35 -5.24 -5.59
N TYR A 199 -1.54 -4.80 -4.35
CA TYR A 199 -1.36 -5.67 -3.18
C TYR A 199 -2.70 -6.03 -2.52
N LEU A 200 -2.89 -7.34 -2.36
CA LEU A 200 -4.04 -7.95 -1.71
C LEU A 200 -3.59 -8.58 -0.38
N GLU A 201 -4.53 -8.71 0.56
CA GLU A 201 -4.33 -9.49 1.78
C GLU A 201 -3.80 -10.91 1.48
N GLY A 202 -2.97 -11.47 2.36
CA GLY A 202 -2.35 -12.77 2.13
C GLY A 202 -3.38 -13.90 2.00
N ARG A 203 -3.13 -14.84 1.09
CA ARG A 203 -4.02 -15.99 0.83
C ARG A 203 -4.28 -16.91 2.03
N ASN A 204 -3.44 -16.84 3.07
CA ASN A 204 -3.61 -17.64 4.29
C ASN A 204 -4.77 -17.09 5.15
N THR A 205 -5.13 -15.82 4.99
CA THR A 205 -6.22 -15.16 5.72
C THR A 205 -7.40 -14.79 4.81
N ALA A 206 -7.21 -14.81 3.49
CA ALA A 206 -8.20 -14.42 2.49
C ALA A 206 -8.44 -15.52 1.44
N ASP A 207 -9.70 -15.97 1.33
CA ASP A 207 -10.15 -16.88 0.27
C ASP A 207 -10.46 -16.13 -1.03
N TRP A 208 -9.39 -15.73 -1.74
CA TRP A 208 -9.51 -14.98 -2.98
C TRP A 208 -10.16 -15.76 -4.11
N VAL A 209 -10.07 -17.09 -4.11
CA VAL A 209 -10.72 -17.90 -5.17
C VAL A 209 -12.23 -17.81 -5.05
N SER A 210 -12.75 -17.87 -3.82
CA SER A 210 -14.18 -17.67 -3.58
C SER A 210 -14.63 -16.23 -3.83
N LEU A 211 -13.78 -15.23 -3.57
CA LEU A 211 -14.16 -13.82 -3.67
C LEU A 211 -13.98 -13.21 -5.06
N ILE A 212 -12.83 -13.42 -5.68
CA ILE A 212 -12.42 -12.80 -6.95
C ILE A 212 -12.50 -13.79 -8.11
N GLY A 213 -12.57 -15.10 -7.85
CA GLY A 213 -12.61 -16.13 -8.89
C GLY A 213 -11.29 -16.90 -9.01
N PRO A 214 -11.23 -17.91 -9.90
CA PRO A 214 -10.04 -18.71 -10.08
C PRO A 214 -8.87 -17.85 -10.54
N ARG A 215 -7.67 -18.25 -10.13
CA ARG A 215 -6.42 -17.69 -10.65
C ARG A 215 -6.18 -18.26 -12.04
N ASN A 216 -5.40 -17.55 -12.85
CA ASN A 216 -5.01 -18.07 -14.16
C ASN A 216 -4.02 -19.24 -14.03
N ALA A 217 -3.55 -19.77 -15.17
CA ALA A 217 -2.64 -20.92 -15.23
C ALA A 217 -1.30 -20.71 -14.49
N TRP A 218 -0.91 -19.46 -14.22
CA TRP A 218 0.32 -19.10 -13.50
C TRP A 218 0.08 -18.88 -11.99
N GLY A 219 -1.15 -19.09 -11.52
CA GLY A 219 -1.50 -18.91 -10.12
C GLY A 219 -1.55 -17.44 -9.69
N THR A 220 -1.82 -16.53 -10.63
CA THR A 220 -1.92 -15.06 -10.46
C THR A 220 -3.28 -14.52 -10.92
N TYR A 221 -3.50 -13.22 -10.69
CA TYR A 221 -4.63 -12.42 -11.20
C TYR A 221 -4.14 -11.34 -12.20
N ASP A 222 -3.03 -11.57 -12.89
CA ASP A 222 -2.44 -10.56 -13.79
C ASP A 222 -3.25 -10.35 -15.08
N ASP A 223 -4.17 -11.26 -15.40
CA ASP A 223 -5.16 -11.09 -16.47
C ASP A 223 -6.06 -9.87 -16.23
N ILE A 224 -6.43 -9.60 -14.97
CA ILE A 224 -7.17 -8.40 -14.58
C ILE A 224 -6.34 -7.15 -14.83
N GLY A 225 -5.05 -7.17 -14.43
CA GLY A 225 -4.11 -6.08 -14.71
C GLY A 225 -3.97 -5.83 -16.20
N ARG A 226 -3.70 -6.87 -17.00
CA ARG A 226 -3.59 -6.79 -18.46
C ARG A 226 -4.84 -6.27 -19.13
N ALA A 227 -6.02 -6.64 -18.63
CA ALA A 227 -7.29 -6.13 -19.14
C ALA A 227 -7.41 -4.62 -18.93
N ILE A 228 -6.99 -4.10 -17.77
CA ILE A 228 -6.93 -2.66 -17.49
C ILE A 228 -5.88 -1.99 -18.39
N GLU A 229 -4.67 -2.55 -18.48
CA GLU A 229 -3.58 -2.00 -19.30
C GLU A 229 -3.95 -1.88 -20.79
N ALA A 230 -4.80 -2.79 -21.29
CA ALA A 230 -5.23 -2.80 -22.69
C ALA A 230 -6.33 -1.77 -23.01
N GLU A 231 -7.09 -1.31 -22.02
CA GLU A 231 -8.23 -0.40 -22.21
C GLU A 231 -7.97 1.01 -21.65
N LEU A 232 -7.03 1.15 -20.73
CA LEU A 232 -6.72 2.42 -20.11
C LEU A 232 -5.86 3.29 -21.05
N ASP A 233 -6.39 4.44 -21.43
CA ASP A 233 -5.59 5.51 -22.02
C ASP A 233 -4.69 6.13 -20.94
N TYR A 234 -3.41 5.79 -20.96
CA TYR A 234 -2.41 6.28 -20.01
C TYR A 234 -2.25 7.81 -20.03
N THR A 235 -2.64 8.49 -21.12
CA THR A 235 -2.64 9.96 -21.16
C THR A 235 -3.73 10.57 -20.26
N LYS A 236 -4.66 9.75 -19.78
CA LYS A 236 -5.69 10.08 -18.79
C LYS A 236 -5.30 9.67 -17.37
N LEU A 237 -4.06 9.25 -17.13
CA LEU A 237 -3.56 9.18 -15.77
C LEU A 237 -3.11 10.56 -15.28
N ARG A 238 -3.39 10.84 -14.02
CA ARG A 238 -3.01 12.05 -13.32
C ARG A 238 -2.24 11.69 -12.08
N VAL A 239 -1.19 12.46 -11.81
CA VAL A 239 -0.52 12.44 -10.51
C VAL A 239 -1.03 13.66 -9.76
N ALA A 240 -1.56 13.46 -8.56
CA ALA A 240 -2.01 14.58 -7.74
C ALA A 240 -0.82 15.49 -7.43
N HIS A 241 -1.06 16.80 -7.51
CA HIS A 241 -0.01 17.79 -7.39
C HIS A 241 0.68 17.68 -6.01
N PRO A 242 2.01 17.75 -5.92
CA PRO A 242 2.74 17.64 -4.65
C PRO A 242 2.21 18.52 -3.52
N SER A 243 1.72 19.73 -3.85
CA SER A 243 1.17 20.69 -2.88
C SER A 243 -0.09 20.21 -2.15
N VAL A 244 -0.77 19.14 -2.60
CA VAL A 244 -1.88 18.54 -1.84
C VAL A 244 -1.39 17.55 -0.77
N PHE A 245 -0.10 17.18 -0.77
CA PHE A 245 0.52 16.28 0.22
C PHE A 245 1.66 16.93 1.01
N ASP A 246 2.03 18.16 0.65
CA ASP A 246 3.09 18.91 1.31
C ASP A 246 2.58 19.51 2.63
N ASN A 247 2.72 18.73 3.70
CA ASN A 247 2.50 19.23 5.06
C ASN A 247 3.68 20.08 5.58
N TYR A 248 4.75 20.28 4.81
CA TYR A 248 5.87 21.17 5.15
C TYR A 248 5.71 22.59 4.58
N ALA A 249 4.68 22.84 3.77
CA ALA A 249 4.30 24.18 3.31
C ALA A 249 3.40 24.95 4.30
N ARG A 250 3.54 24.68 5.61
CA ARG A 250 3.00 25.51 6.70
C ARG A 250 4.07 25.78 7.74
#